data_AF-A0A522N6Z3-F1
#
_entry.id   AF-A0A522N6Z3-F1
#
_cell.length_a   1.000
_cell.length_b   1.000
_cell.length_c   1.000
_cell.angle_alpha   90.00
_cell.angle_beta   90.00
_cell.angle_gamma   90.00
#
_symmetry.space_group_name_H-M   'P 1'
#
loop_
_entity.id
_entity.type
_entity.pdbx_description
1 polymer ?
#
loop_
_entity_poly.entity_id
_entity_poly.type
_entity_poly.pdbx_seq_one_letter_code
_entity_poly.pdbx_strand_id
1 'polypeptide(L)' 'MTEKTVLNATHRALGARMVDFGGWDMPINYGSQIEEHHAVRRDAGMFDVSHMTVID' A
#
# COMPACT_ATOMS: atom_id res chain seq x y z
N MET A 1 12.00 -14.42 -1.95
CA MET A 1 11.35 -13.68 -0.86
C MET A 1 11.04 -12.30 -1.38
N THR A 2 9.89 -11.74 -1.02
CA THR A 2 9.54 -10.38 -1.39
C THR A 2 10.22 -9.36 -0.47
N GLU A 3 10.63 -8.23 -1.03
CA GLU A 3 11.14 -7.07 -0.30
C GLU A 3 10.00 -6.36 0.46
N LYS A 4 10.33 -5.58 1.48
CA LYS A 4 9.35 -4.91 2.35
C LYS A 4 9.67 -3.44 2.51
N THR A 5 8.65 -2.60 2.45
CA THR A 5 8.77 -1.19 2.83
C THR A 5 8.89 -1.04 4.34
N VAL A 6 9.35 0.14 4.79
CA VAL A 6 9.41 0.48 6.23
C VAL A 6 8.03 0.48 6.91
N LEU A 7 6.94 0.58 6.14
CA LEU A 7 5.56 0.59 6.64
C LEU A 7 4.85 -0.78 6.57
N ASN A 8 5.54 -1.85 6.12
CA ASN A 8 4.92 -3.18 5.93
C ASN A 8 4.22 -3.72 7.19
N ALA A 9 4.82 -3.54 8.37
CA ALA A 9 4.21 -3.97 9.63
C ALA A 9 2.93 -3.19 9.95
N THR A 10 2.91 -1.88 9.66
CA THR A 10 1.74 -1.02 9.82
C THR A 10 0.61 -1.46 8.91
N HIS A 11 0.90 -1.78 7.64
CA HIS A 11 -0.10 -2.28 6.69
C HIS A 11 -0.80 -3.54 7.20
N ARG A 12 -0.02 -4.49 7.74
CA ARG A 12 -0.55 -5.73 8.32
C ARG A 12 -1.42 -5.48 9.55
N ALA A 13 -1.00 -4.57 10.42
CA ALA A 13 -1.77 -4.18 11.60
C ALA A 13 -3.10 -3.49 11.23
N LEU A 14 -3.13 -2.75 10.12
CA LEU A 14 -4.33 -2.12 9.56
C LEU A 14 -5.23 -3.08 8.75
N GLY A 15 -4.90 -4.37 8.69
CA GLY A 15 -5.71 -5.37 7.99
C GLY A 15 -5.58 -5.34 6.47
N ALA A 16 -4.47 -4.79 5.95
CA ALA A 16 -4.24 -4.78 4.51
C ALA A 16 -4.18 -6.19 3.93
N ARG A 17 -4.79 -6.37 2.76
CA ARG A 17 -4.55 -7.53 1.92
C ARG A 17 -3.21 -7.36 1.22
N MET A 18 -2.21 -8.14 1.63
CA MET A 18 -0.86 -8.07 1.08
C MET A 18 -0.70 -8.96 -0.16
N VAL A 19 0.04 -8.49 -1.16
CA VAL A 19 0.34 -9.23 -2.40
C VAL A 19 1.80 -9.03 -2.82
N ASP A 20 2.32 -9.96 -3.61
CA ASP A 20 3.57 -9.76 -4.35
C ASP A 20 3.31 -8.82 -5.53
N PHE A 21 3.88 -7.63 -5.46
CA PHE A 21 3.86 -6.62 -6.50
C PHE A 21 5.29 -6.33 -6.96
N GLY A 22 5.69 -6.92 -8.08
CA GLY A 22 7.02 -6.69 -8.67
C GLY A 22 8.18 -7.05 -7.73
N GLY A 23 8.00 -8.06 -6.87
CA GLY A 23 8.98 -8.46 -5.88
C GLY A 23 8.84 -7.76 -4.52
N TRP A 24 7.86 -6.88 -4.33
CA TRP A 24 7.57 -6.21 -3.06
C TRP A 24 6.29 -6.75 -2.40
N ASP A 25 6.30 -6.88 -1.09
CA ASP A 25 5.13 -7.25 -0.27
C ASP A 25 4.30 -6.00 0.05
N MET A 26 3.30 -5.72 -0.80
CA MET A 26 2.56 -4.45 -0.82
C MET A 26 1.06 -4.63 -0.56
N PRO A 27 0.39 -3.62 0.04
CA PRO A 27 -1.06 -3.65 0.24
C PRO A 27 -1.82 -3.42 -1.09
N ILE A 28 -2.75 -4.33 -1.45
CA ILE A 28 -3.66 -4.13 -2.60
C ILE A 28 -4.94 -3.38 -2.22
N ASN A 29 -5.40 -3.53 -0.98
CA ASN A 29 -6.49 -2.79 -0.34
C ASN A 29 -6.51 -3.07 1.17
N TYR A 30 -7.29 -2.28 1.90
CA TYR A 30 -7.55 -2.37 3.34
C TYR A 30 -9.02 -2.76 3.62
N GLY A 31 -9.72 -3.29 2.62
CA GLY A 31 -11.11 -3.73 2.73
C GLY A 31 -11.86 -3.60 1.40
N SER A 32 -11.90 -2.39 0.83
CA SER A 32 -12.64 -2.10 -0.40
C SER A 32 -11.89 -1.12 -1.29
N GLN A 33 -11.46 -1.59 -2.46
CA GLN A 33 -10.81 -0.75 -3.48
C GLN A 33 -11.71 0.40 -3.97
N ILE A 34 -13.03 0.18 -4.02
CA ILE A 34 -13.99 1.20 -4.45
C ILE A 34 -14.12 2.30 -3.40
N GLU A 35 -14.14 1.94 -2.12
CA GLU A 35 -14.20 2.93 -1.03
C GLU A 35 -12.89 3.72 -0.94
N GLU A 36 -11.74 3.06 -1.04
CA GLU A 36 -10.42 3.72 -1.10
C GLU A 36 -10.33 4.69 -2.30
N HIS A 37 -10.80 4.26 -3.47
CA HIS A 37 -10.89 5.13 -4.65
C HIS A 37 -11.79 6.34 -4.40
N HIS A 38 -12.97 6.14 -3.80
CA HIS A 38 -13.88 7.22 -3.49
C HIS A 38 -13.34 8.18 -2.42
N ALA A 39 -12.64 7.68 -1.39
CA ALA A 39 -11.99 8.50 -0.38
C ALA A 39 -11.00 9.48 -1.02
N VAL A 40 -10.13 8.99 -1.90
CA VAL A 40 -9.15 9.83 -2.64
C VAL A 40 -9.85 10.83 -3.56
N ARG A 41 -10.95 10.44 -4.21
CA ARG A 41 -11.65 11.32 -5.18
C ARG A 41 -12.53 12.38 -4.53
N ARG A 42 -13.02 12.12 -3.32
CA ARG A 42 -14.00 12.99 -2.64
C ARG A 42 -13.41 13.73 -1.46
N ASP A 43 -12.28 13.26 -0.93
CA ASP A 43 -11.60 13.82 0.24
C ASP A 43 -10.08 13.61 0.13
N ALA A 44 -9.49 12.72 0.92
CA ALA A 44 -8.06 12.43 0.91
C ALA A 44 -7.78 10.92 1.02
N GLY A 45 -6.62 10.51 0.51
CA GLY A 45 -6.07 9.16 0.72
C GLY A 45 -4.56 9.19 0.74
N MET A 46 -3.97 8.19 1.39
CA MET A 46 -2.53 8.04 1.53
C MET A 46 -2.07 6.71 0.91
N PHE A 47 -0.95 6.74 0.21
CA PHE A 47 -0.36 5.58 -0.44
C PHE A 47 1.08 5.41 0.02
N ASP A 48 1.44 4.18 0.40
CA ASP A 48 2.85 3.83 0.57
C ASP A 48 3.46 3.55 -0.81
N VAL A 49 4.26 4.50 -1.29
CA VAL A 49 5.02 4.40 -2.55
C VAL A 49 6.51 4.17 -2.31
N SER A 50 6.91 3.74 -1.11
CA SER A 50 8.32 3.59 -0.73
C SER A 50 9.06 2.46 -1.46
N HIS A 51 8.35 1.64 -2.25
CA HIS A 51 8.96 0.69 -3.18
C HIS A 51 9.54 1.39 -4.42
N MET A 52 9.22 2.67 -4.64
CA MET A 52 9.83 3.49 -5.68
C MET A 52 11.26 3.88 -5.30
N THR A 53 12.10 4.01 -6.32
CA THR A 53 13.48 4.48 -6.15
C THR A 53 13.53 6.00 -6.35
N VAL A 54 14.03 6.73 -5.36
CA VAL A 54 14.40 8.14 -5.48
C VAL A 54 15.80 8.22 -6.09
N ILE A 55 15.99 9.12 -7.05
CA ILE A 55 17.29 9.42 -7.65
C ILE A 55 17.52 10.92 -7.47
N ASP A 56 18.64 11.28 -6.87
CA ASP A 56 19.06 12.66 -6.63
C ASP A 56 19.67 13.32 -7.88
#